data_AF-A0A0T6ZUY3-F1
#
_entry.id   AF-A0A0T6ZUY3-F1
#
_cell.length_a   1.000
_cell.length_b   1.000
_cell.length_c   1.000
_cell.angle_alpha   90.00
_cell.angle_beta   90.00
_cell.angle_gamma   90.00
#
_symmetry.space_group_name_H-M   'P 1'
#
loop_
_entity.id
_entity.type
_entity.pdbx_description
1 polymer ?
#
loop_
_entity_poly.entity_id
_entity_poly.type
_entity_poly.pdbx_seq_one_letter_code
_entity_poly.pdbx_strand_id
1 'polypeptide(L)'
;MQTAILADRAIAAFDAERYGEAIPFLDQLGQISSRRQDLMVLRGYAYMNLKRYDEARRIFDALAATGNRDAMQGLAAIGDTQEIWPNKN
;
A
#
# COMPACT_ATOMS: atom_id res chain seq x y z
N MET A 1 -7.89 -20.09 7.29
CA MET A 1 -9.05 -19.28 7.76
C MET A 1 -8.64 -17.96 8.41
N GLN A 2 -7.59 -17.91 9.24
CA GLN A 2 -7.16 -16.67 9.92
C GLN A 2 -6.74 -15.52 8.96
N THR A 3 -6.14 -15.84 7.82
CA THR A 3 -5.72 -14.86 6.81
C THR A 3 -6.87 -14.28 5.98
N ALA A 4 -8.05 -14.92 5.96
CA ALA A 4 -9.23 -14.37 5.30
C ALA A 4 -9.87 -13.29 6.18
N ILE A 5 -10.04 -13.58 7.48
CA ILE A 5 -10.58 -12.64 8.47
C ILE A 5 -9.74 -11.36 8.54
N LEU A 6 -8.40 -11.49 8.51
CA LEU A 6 -7.51 -10.33 8.50
C LEU A 6 -7.67 -9.50 7.23
N ALA A 7 -7.84 -10.15 6.07
CA ALA A 7 -8.05 -9.45 4.80
C ALA A 7 -9.39 -8.71 4.80
N ASP A 8 -10.47 -9.34 5.25
CA ASP A 8 -11.78 -8.70 5.36
C ASP A 8 -11.74 -7.50 6.30
N ARG A 9 -11.05 -7.61 7.45
CA ARG A 9 -10.87 -6.49 8.38
C ARG A 9 -10.03 -5.37 7.79
N ALA A 10 -8.97 -5.70 7.07
CA ALA A 10 -8.13 -4.72 6.40
C ALA A 10 -8.92 -3.94 5.34
N ILE A 11 -9.66 -4.65 4.49
CA ILE A 11 -10.51 -4.05 3.43
C ILE A 11 -11.60 -3.19 4.06
N ALA A 12 -12.33 -3.71 5.06
CA ALA A 12 -13.38 -2.95 5.73
C ALA A 12 -12.83 -1.68 6.42
N ALA A 13 -11.64 -1.75 7.02
CA ALA A 13 -10.99 -0.57 7.61
C ALA A 13 -10.53 0.43 6.53
N PHE A 14 -10.03 -0.06 5.40
CA PHE A 14 -9.63 0.77 4.27
C PHE A 14 -10.84 1.49 3.64
N ASP A 15 -11.93 0.76 3.38
CA ASP A 15 -13.18 1.30 2.83
C ASP A 15 -13.84 2.30 3.78
N ALA A 16 -13.63 2.13 5.09
CA ALA A 16 -14.05 3.09 6.11
C ALA A 16 -13.10 4.30 6.25
N GLU A 17 -12.13 4.45 5.35
CA GLU A 17 -11.07 5.48 5.38
C GLU A 17 -10.20 5.46 6.67
N ARG A 18 -10.25 4.36 7.43
CA ARG A 18 -9.46 4.12 8.65
C ARG A 18 -8.14 3.47 8.29
N TYR A 19 -7.37 4.13 7.43
CA TYR A 19 -6.11 3.61 6.87
C TYR A 19 -5.09 3.24 7.94
N GLY A 20 -5.02 4.00 9.04
CA GLY A 20 -4.14 3.71 10.18
C GLY A 20 -4.44 2.36 10.85
N GLU A 21 -5.70 1.91 10.83
CA GLU A 21 -6.11 0.61 11.35
C GLU A 21 -6.01 -0.50 10.29
N ALA A 22 -6.15 -0.17 9.01
CA ALA A 22 -5.94 -1.13 7.93
C ALA A 22 -4.48 -1.60 7.86
N ILE A 23 -3.52 -0.71 8.06
CA ILE A 23 -2.08 -0.99 7.99
C ILE A 23 -1.63 -2.20 8.82
N PRO A 24 -1.90 -2.30 10.13
CA PRO A 24 -1.44 -3.44 10.93
C PRO A 24 -2.04 -4.76 10.45
N PHE A 25 -3.29 -4.77 9.97
CA PHE A 25 -3.88 -5.99 9.39
C PHE A 25 -3.17 -6.39 8.08
N LEU A 26 -2.87 -5.41 7.22
CA LEU A 26 -2.14 -5.63 5.96
C LEU A 26 -0.69 -6.06 6.20
N ASP A 27 -0.03 -5.53 7.22
CA ASP A 27 1.32 -5.93 7.61
C ASP A 27 1.36 -7.40 8.04
N GLN A 28 0.44 -7.78 8.92
CA GLN A 28 0.30 -9.17 9.38
C GLN A 28 -0.01 -10.13 8.23
N LEU A 29 -0.83 -9.68 7.26
CA LEU A 29 -1.10 -10.45 6.04
C LEU A 29 0.14 -10.63 5.18
N GLY A 30 0.98 -9.59 5.03
CA GLY A 30 2.23 -9.67 4.29
C GLY A 30 3.23 -10.64 4.92
N GLN A 31 3.27 -10.72 6.24
CA GLN A 31 4.12 -11.68 6.97
C GLN A 31 3.65 -13.13 6.79
N ILE A 32 2.34 -13.38 6.80
CA ILE A 32 1.78 -14.75 6.69
C ILE A 32 1.74 -15.21 5.23
N SER A 33 1.44 -14.30 4.31
CA SER A 33 1.15 -14.61 2.92
C SER A 33 1.87 -13.61 2.00
N SER A 34 3.17 -13.82 1.88
CA SER A 34 4.06 -13.07 0.97
C SER A 34 3.60 -13.09 -0.51
N ARG A 35 2.65 -13.95 -0.87
CA ARG A 35 2.15 -14.11 -2.24
C ARG A 35 0.91 -13.26 -2.58
N ARG A 36 0.28 -12.57 -1.62
CA ARG A 36 -0.87 -11.68 -1.89
C ARG A 36 -0.42 -10.25 -2.17
N GLN A 37 0.08 -10.06 -3.39
CA GLN A 37 0.53 -8.77 -3.89
C GLN A 37 -0.60 -7.73 -3.91
N ASP A 38 -1.82 -8.17 -4.20
CA ASP A 38 -3.07 -7.40 -4.13
C ASP A 38 -3.25 -6.69 -2.78
N LEU A 39 -3.01 -7.40 -1.68
CA LEU A 39 -3.11 -6.82 -0.34
C LEU A 39 -1.94 -5.87 -0.04
N MET A 40 -0.76 -6.13 -0.58
CA MET A 40 0.38 -5.22 -0.43
C MET A 40 0.17 -3.92 -1.23
N VAL A 41 -0.46 -3.99 -2.40
CA VAL A 41 -0.89 -2.81 -3.17
C VAL A 41 -1.87 -1.97 -2.33
N LEU A 42 -2.85 -2.61 -1.69
CA LEU A 42 -3.79 -1.93 -0.79
C LEU A 42 -3.07 -1.23 0.37
N ARG A 43 -2.00 -1.83 0.90
CA ARG A 43 -1.15 -1.21 1.94
C ARG A 43 -0.46 0.04 1.42
N GLY A 44 0.09 0.00 0.19
CA GLY A 44 0.67 1.17 -0.46
C GLY A 44 -0.34 2.31 -0.60
N TYR A 45 -1.57 2.01 -1.03
CA TYR A 45 -2.64 3.01 -1.10
C TYR A 45 -3.05 3.55 0.26
N ALA A 46 -3.06 2.72 1.31
CA ALA A 46 -3.36 3.17 2.67
C ALA A 46 -2.35 4.22 3.14
N TYR A 47 -1.06 4.00 2.87
CA TYR A 47 0.00 4.97 3.17
C TYR A 47 -0.12 6.25 2.33
N MET A 48 -0.47 6.15 1.04
CA MET A 48 -0.74 7.35 0.21
C MET A 48 -1.86 8.21 0.78
N ASN A 49 -2.99 7.60 1.17
CA ASN A 49 -4.10 8.34 1.76
C ASN A 49 -3.74 9.00 3.10
N LEU A 50 -2.81 8.40 3.85
CA LEU A 50 -2.23 9.02 5.05
C LEU A 50 -1.15 10.07 4.76
N LYS A 51 -0.92 10.44 3.49
CA LYS A 51 0.15 11.35 3.03
C LYS A 51 1.56 10.84 3.36
N ARG A 52 1.73 9.55 3.60
CA ARG A 52 3.01 8.88 3.89
C ARG A 52 3.60 8.34 2.60
N TYR A 53 3.93 9.25 1.69
CA TYR A 53 4.34 8.92 0.32
C TYR A 53 5.65 8.12 0.26
N ASP A 54 6.62 8.38 1.15
CA ASP A 54 7.89 7.65 1.19
C ASP A 54 7.69 6.15 1.45
N GLU A 55 6.76 5.82 2.35
CA GLU A 55 6.48 4.43 2.72
C GLU A 55 5.64 3.73 1.67
N ALA A 56 4.64 4.42 1.13
CA ALA A 56 3.86 3.93 0.00
C ALA A 56 4.78 3.63 -1.20
N ARG A 57 5.71 4.54 -1.52
CA ARG A 57 6.68 4.38 -2.59
C ARG A 57 7.53 3.13 -2.41
N ARG A 58 8.08 2.89 -1.22
CA ARG A 58 8.90 1.68 -0.95
C ARG A 58 8.12 0.39 -1.20
N ILE A 59 6.84 0.35 -0.83
CA ILE A 59 5.99 -0.82 -1.05
C ILE A 59 5.71 -1.00 -2.54
N PHE A 60 5.30 0.07 -3.22
CA PHE A 60 5.02 0.00 -4.64
C PHE A 60 6.26 -0.31 -5.48
N ASP A 61 7.44 0.19 -5.10
CA ASP A 61 8.71 -0.11 -5.76
C ASP A 61 9.04 -1.60 -5.68
N ALA A 62 8.94 -2.19 -4.48
CA ALA A 62 9.16 -3.61 -4.27
C ALA A 62 8.17 -4.48 -5.07
N LEU A 63 6.91 -4.06 -5.18
CA LEU A 63 5.89 -4.78 -5.95
C LEU A 63 6.03 -4.58 -7.46
N ALA A 64 6.37 -3.38 -7.90
CA ALA A 64 6.63 -3.06 -9.30
C ALA A 64 7.82 -3.87 -9.84
N ALA A 65 8.86 -4.08 -9.01
CA ALA A 65 9.99 -4.94 -9.34
C ALA A 65 9.58 -6.41 -9.63
N THR A 66 8.42 -6.85 -9.13
CA THR A 66 7.85 -8.18 -9.45
C THR A 66 6.98 -8.20 -10.69
N GLY A 67 6.81 -7.05 -11.37
CA GLY A 67 5.93 -6.89 -12.53
C GLY A 67 4.47 -6.57 -12.17
N ASN A 68 4.17 -6.22 -10.92
CA ASN A 68 2.82 -5.86 -10.51
C ASN A 68 2.41 -4.51 -11.13
N ARG A 69 1.36 -4.53 -11.96
CA ARG A 69 0.89 -3.34 -12.70
C ARG A 69 0.26 -2.29 -11.79
N ASP A 70 -0.57 -2.71 -10.83
CA ASP A 70 -1.23 -1.79 -9.91
C ASP A 70 -0.20 -1.01 -9.07
N ALA A 71 0.87 -1.69 -8.66
CA ALA A 71 1.98 -1.06 -7.96
C ALA A 71 2.75 -0.06 -8.85
N MET A 72 3.00 -0.39 -10.12
CA MET A 72 3.60 0.56 -11.06
C MET A 72 2.74 1.82 -11.23
N GLN A 73 1.41 1.67 -11.28
CA GLN A 73 0.49 2.81 -11.33
C GLN A 73 0.51 3.63 -10.05
N GLY A 74 0.52 2.98 -8.87
CA GLY A 74 0.64 3.66 -7.58
C GLY A 74 1.95 4.44 -7.46
N LEU A 75 3.06 3.85 -7.92
CA LEU A 75 4.37 4.51 -7.92
C LEU A 75 4.42 5.72 -8.86
N ALA A 76 3.82 5.61 -10.05
CA ALA A 76 3.70 6.73 -10.98
C ALA A 76 2.89 7.88 -10.35
N ALA A 77 1.74 7.57 -9.73
CA ALA A 77 0.91 8.58 -9.05
C ALA A 77 1.66 9.29 -7.91
N ILE A 78 2.49 8.58 -7.14
CA ILE A 78 3.34 9.21 -6.12
C ILE A 78 4.41 10.09 -6.76
N GLY A 79 5.05 9.60 -7.82
CA GLY A 79 6.03 10.34 -8.60
C GLY A 79 5.47 11.67 -9.10
N ASP A 80 4.30 11.63 -9.75
CA ASP A 80 3.58 12.81 -10.22
C ASP A 80 3.29 13.79 -9.07
N THR A 81 2.88 13.28 -7.90
CA THR A 81 2.57 14.11 -6.72
C THR A 81 3.83 14.78 -6.13
N GLN A 82 4.99 14.13 -6.23
CA GLN A 82 6.25 14.65 -5.73
C GLN A 82 6.95 15.59 -6.74
N GLU A 83 6.70 15.42 -8.03
CA GLU A 83 7.18 16.33 -9.08
C GLU A 83 6.53 17.74 -8.97
N ILE A 84 5.31 17.84 -8.43
CA ILE A 84 4.62 19.12 -8.20
C ILE A 84 5.25 19.94 -7.05
N TRP A 85 5.98 19.30 -6.12
CA TRP A 85 6.76 20.00 -5.09
C TRP A 85 8.24 19.68 -5.25
N PRO A 86 8.97 20.44 -6.09
CA PRO A 86 10.41 20.27 -6.22
C PRO A 86 11.07 20.85 -4.96
N ASN A 87 11.07 20.11 -3.86
CA ASN A 87 11.94 20.45 -2.75
C ASN A 87 13.33 19.90 -3.07
N LYS A 88 14.03 20.67 -3.91
CA LYS A 88 15.47 20.65 -4.02
C LYS A 88 16.03 20.92 -2.62
N ASN A 89 16.76 19.96 -2.07
CA ASN A 89 17.78 20.26 -1.07
C ASN A 89 18.98 19.35 -1.29
#